data_AF-A0A968D7I3-F1
#
_entry.id   AF-A0A968D7I3-F1
#
_cell.length_a   1.000
_cell.length_b   1.000
_cell.length_c   1.000
_cell.angle_alpha   90.00
_cell.angle_beta   90.00
_cell.angle_gamma   90.00
#
_symmetry.space_group_name_H-M   'P 1'
#
loop_
_entity.id
_entity.type
_entity.pdbx_description
1 polymer ?
#
loop_
_entity_poly.entity_id
_entity_poly.type
_entity_poly.pdbx_seq_one_letter_code
_entity_poly.pdbx_strand_id
1 'polypeptide(L)' 'MTKLSVNLNKFALLRNAREMNFPNIIDIELAKAIGADRIILSRVLMPVHLEAGRPTR' A
#
# COMPACT_ATOMS: atom_id res chain seq x y z
N MET A 1 -8.87 21.40 -13.16
CA MET A 1 -8.63 20.01 -13.57
C MET A 1 -8.90 19.09 -12.39
N THR A 2 -9.61 17.99 -12.59
CA THR A 2 -9.80 16.94 -11.59
C THR A 2 -8.51 16.16 -11.36
N LYS A 3 -8.34 15.61 -10.16
CA LYS A 3 -7.13 14.90 -9.72
C LYS A 3 -7.41 13.42 -9.46
N LEU A 4 -6.56 12.54 -9.97
CA LEU A 4 -6.67 11.10 -9.83
C LEU A 4 -5.93 10.63 -8.58
N SER A 5 -6.66 10.08 -7.61
CA SER A 5 -6.08 9.38 -6.45
C SER A 5 -6.33 7.88 -6.56
N VAL A 6 -5.27 7.08 -6.53
CA VAL A 6 -5.35 5.62 -6.63
C VAL A 6 -5.28 5.01 -5.23
N ASN A 7 -6.26 4.16 -4.91
CA ASN A 7 -6.33 3.45 -3.64
C ASN A 7 -5.76 2.03 -3.76
N LEU A 8 -4.75 1.69 -2.95
CA LEU A 8 -4.05 0.40 -2.99
C LEU A 8 -4.53 -0.62 -1.96
N ASN A 9 -5.60 -0.34 -1.22
CA ASN A 9 -6.12 -1.21 -0.17
C ASN A 9 -6.41 -2.64 -0.66
N LYS A 10 -6.87 -2.80 -1.91
CA LYS A 10 -7.20 -4.13 -2.46
C LYS A 10 -5.96 -4.98 -2.69
N PHE A 11 -4.85 -4.38 -3.12
CA PHE A 11 -3.57 -5.07 -3.24
C PHE A 11 -3.03 -5.48 -1.88
N ALA A 12 -3.12 -4.58 -0.88
CA ALA A 12 -2.70 -4.86 0.48
C ALA A 12 -3.50 -6.00 1.13
N LEU A 13 -4.82 -6.06 0.88
CA LEU A 13 -5.67 -7.17 1.33
C LEU A 13 -5.26 -8.50 0.70
N LEU A 14 -5.01 -8.52 -0.62
CA LEU A 14 -4.58 -9.72 -1.33
C LEU A 14 -3.23 -10.24 -0.79
N ARG A 15 -2.29 -9.32 -0.59
CA ARG A 15 -0.99 -9.61 0.02
C ARG A 15 -1.14 -10.22 1.42
N ASN A 16 -1.90 -9.54 2.29
CA ASN A 16 -2.11 -9.95 3.67
C ASN A 16 -2.81 -11.32 3.76
N ALA A 17 -3.75 -11.61 2.86
CA ALA A 17 -4.46 -12.89 2.81
C ALA A 17 -3.56 -14.10 2.47
N ARG A 18 -2.35 -13.87 1.92
CA ARG A 18 -1.41 -14.92 1.53
C ARG A 18 -0.14 -14.96 2.37
N GLU A 19 -0.04 -14.11 3.40
CA GLU A 19 1.17 -13.94 4.24
C GLU A 19 2.47 -13.79 3.41
N MET A 20 2.35 -13.28 2.19
CA MET A 20 3.42 -13.16 1.21
C MET A 20 3.65 -11.67 0.95
N ASN A 21 4.84 -11.26 0.52
CA ASN A 21 5.08 -9.86 0.16
C ASN A 21 4.72 -9.51 -1.30
N PHE A 22 3.90 -10.35 -1.96
CA PHE A 22 3.46 -10.14 -3.34
C PHE A 22 1.94 -9.99 -3.43
N PRO A 23 1.42 -8.99 -4.16
CA PRO A 23 2.16 -7.92 -4.84
C PRO A 23 2.75 -6.92 -3.84
N ASN A 24 3.99 -6.48 -4.08
CA ASN A 24 4.68 -5.54 -3.21
C ASN A 24 4.08 -4.14 -3.39
N ILE A 25 3.65 -3.53 -2.28
CA ILE A 25 2.99 -2.22 -2.29
C ILE A 25 3.93 -1.10 -2.74
N ILE A 26 5.24 -1.22 -2.46
CA ILE A 26 6.26 -0.26 -2.92
C ILE A 26 6.38 -0.33 -4.45
N ASP A 27 6.35 -1.53 -5.02
CA ASP A 27 6.40 -1.70 -6.49
C ASP A 27 5.13 -1.15 -7.15
N ILE A 28 3.99 -1.17 -6.45
CA ILE A 28 2.75 -0.56 -6.90
C ILE A 28 2.80 0.98 -6.84
N GLU A 29 3.77 1.60 -6.16
CA GLU A 29 3.98 3.05 -6.26
C GLU A 29 4.36 3.52 -7.67
N LEU A 30 4.68 2.59 -8.58
CA LEU A 30 4.70 2.79 -10.04
C LEU A 30 3.39 3.40 -10.59
N ALA A 31 2.27 3.30 -9.85
CA ALA A 31 1.03 4.01 -10.18
C ALA A 31 1.22 5.53 -10.40
N LYS A 32 2.19 6.16 -9.72
CA LYS A 32 2.55 7.57 -10.01
C LYS A 32 3.17 7.75 -11.39
N ALA A 33 4.00 6.80 -11.83
CA ALA A 33 4.66 6.85 -13.12
C ALA A 33 3.67 6.72 -14.30
N ILE A 34 2.49 6.15 -14.07
CA ILE A 34 1.42 5.99 -15.08
C ILE A 34 0.32 7.05 -15.00
N GLY A 35 0.51 8.12 -14.22
CA GLY A 35 -0.38 9.29 -14.24
C GLY A 35 -1.30 9.47 -13.02
N ALA A 36 -1.07 8.75 -11.91
CA ALA A 36 -1.76 9.06 -10.66
C ALA A 36 -1.17 10.33 -10.01
N ASP A 37 -2.03 11.27 -9.62
CA ASP A 37 -1.61 12.44 -8.84
C ASP A 37 -1.25 12.07 -7.39
N ARG A 38 -1.89 11.01 -6.84
CA ARG A 38 -1.68 10.54 -5.47
C ARG A 38 -1.95 9.04 -5.32
N ILE A 39 -1.27 8.43 -4.36
CA ILE A 39 -1.53 7.07 -3.89
C ILE A 39 -2.06 7.12 -2.45
N ILE A 40 -3.06 6.29 -2.14
CA ILE A 40 -3.69 6.18 -0.82
C ILE A 40 -3.63 4.72 -0.35
N LEU A 41 -3.19 4.53 0.90
CA LEU A 41 -3.22 3.25 1.61
C LEU A 41 -3.74 3.46 3.03
N SER A 42 -4.68 2.62 3.46
CA SER A 42 -5.16 2.64 4.84
C SER A 42 -4.11 2.07 5.80
N ARG A 43 -3.88 2.79 6.91
CA ARG A 43 -2.91 2.42 7.94
C ARG A 43 -3.07 0.98 8.47
N VAL A 44 -4.30 0.52 8.62
CA VAL A 44 -4.64 -0.84 9.10
C VAL A 44 -4.13 -1.95 8.16
N LEU A 45 -3.82 -1.60 6.91
CA LEU A 45 -3.33 -2.54 5.90
C LEU A 45 -1.79 -2.48 5.72
N MET A 46 -1.09 -1.66 6.51
CA MET A 46 0.37 -1.70 6.55
C MET A 46 0.83 -3.00 7.23
N PRO A 47 1.84 -3.68 6.67
CA PRO A 47 2.38 -4.88 7.29
C PRO A 47 3.09 -4.49 8.59
N VAL A 48 2.89 -5.27 9.66
CA VAL A 48 3.46 -5.03 11.00
C VAL A 48 4.99 -4.89 10.95
N HIS A 49 5.66 -5.56 10.02
CA HIS A 49 7.11 -5.48 9.84
C HIS A 49 7.63 -4.13 9.29
N LEU A 50 6.77 -3.32 8.65
CA LEU A 50 7.13 -1.95 8.22
C LEU A 50 6.86 -0.90 9.30
N GLU A 51 6.24 -1.27 10.43
CA GLU A 51 6.18 -0.46 11.66
C GLU A 51 7.44 -0.69 12.52
N ALA A 52 8.62 -0.76 11.88
CA ALA A 52 9.89 -0.87 12.58
C ALA A 52 10.13 0.41 13.40
N GLY A 53 9.75 0.37 14.68
CA GLY A 53 9.97 1.48 15.63
C GLY A 53 8.86 1.74 16.66
N ARG A 54 7.76 0.96 16.70
CA ARG A 54 6.78 1.06 17.81
C ARG A 54 6.82 -0.18 18.69
N PRO A 55 6.82 -0.02 20.03
CA PRO A 55 6.71 -1.15 20.93
C PRO A 55 5.37 -1.83 20.68
N THR A 56 5.41 -3.13 20.38
CA THR A 56 4.26 -4.02 20.50
C THR A 56 3.78 -3.93 21.94
N ARG A 57 2.52 -3.50 22.12
CA ARG A 57 1.82 -3.73 23.39
C ARG A 57 1.61 -5.23 23.57
#